data_AF-A0A9C8I9H7-F1
#
_entry.id   AF-A0A9C8I9H7-F1
#
_cell.length_a   1.000
_cell.length_b   1.000
_cell.length_c   1.000
_cell.angle_alpha   90.00
_cell.angle_beta   90.00
_cell.angle_gamma   90.00
#
_symmetry.space_group_name_H-M   'P 1'
#
loop_
_entity.id
_entity.type
_entity.pdbx_description
1 polymer ?
#
loop_
_entity_poly.entity_id
_entity_poly.type
_entity_poly.pdbx_seq_one_letter_code
_entity_poly.pdbx_strand_id
1 'polypeptide(L)'
;MTESVKIEHPKKNGKAFLYFVLSAVIFLVSSVVSFSVMAEDAYISFRYAENIGSGMGPVFNWGDVRVEGYSNPSWVAILAIFAKFGIDIIIVSRCLGLLFGILTLLELILIVRYCSSGNSSYGFLAAIILATSTPFLFWSQTGLETGLFAYLLILSIRLVILERDQPERVQWSILPIVLLSLTRPE
;
A
#
# COMPACT_ATOMS: atom_id res chain seq x y z
N MET A 1 20.55 35.08 1.50
CA MET A 1 20.70 34.21 2.69
C MET A 1 19.72 33.06 2.55
N THR A 2 20.13 32.02 1.84
CA THR A 2 19.42 30.74 1.76
C THR A 2 20.30 29.77 2.52
N GLU A 3 19.98 29.51 3.79
CA GLU A 3 20.62 28.44 4.54
C GLU A 3 20.27 27.12 3.85
N SER A 4 21.23 26.57 3.13
CA SER A 4 21.19 25.20 2.67
C SER A 4 21.14 24.29 3.90
N VAL A 5 19.94 23.82 4.24
CA VAL A 5 19.74 22.77 5.24
C VAL A 5 20.55 21.57 4.76
N LYS A 6 21.70 21.34 5.39
CA LYS A 6 22.51 20.12 5.18
C LYS A 6 21.67 18.95 5.67
N ILE A 7 21.08 18.22 4.74
CA ILE A 7 20.37 16.97 5.02
C ILE A 7 21.44 15.92 5.35
N GLU A 8 21.76 15.77 6.63
CA GLU A 8 22.61 14.68 7.10
C GLU A 8 21.91 13.34 6.79
N HIS A 9 22.58 12.49 6.00
CA HIS A 9 22.14 11.12 5.79
C HIS A 9 22.07 10.40 7.14
N PRO A 10 20.88 9.96 7.59
CA PRO A 10 20.74 9.45 8.94
C PRO A 10 21.51 8.13 9.11
N LYS A 11 22.41 8.09 10.09
CA LYS A 11 23.11 6.86 10.53
C LYS A 11 22.11 5.71 10.73
N LYS A 12 22.55 4.47 10.43
CA LYS A 12 21.81 3.23 10.70
C LYS A 12 21.46 3.19 12.20
N ASN A 13 20.21 3.50 12.53
CA ASN A 13 19.68 3.47 13.88
C ASN A 13 18.95 2.14 14.09
N GLY A 14 19.52 1.24 14.89
CA GLY A 14 18.85 -0.01 15.29
C GLY A 14 17.47 0.23 15.94
N LYS A 15 17.28 1.39 16.58
CA LYS A 15 15.99 1.81 17.14
C LYS A 15 14.88 1.97 16.08
N ALA A 16 15.19 2.52 14.90
CA ALA A 16 14.19 2.71 13.86
C ALA A 16 13.69 1.36 13.30
N PHE A 17 14.61 0.41 13.13
CA PHE A 17 14.24 -0.95 12.73
C PHE A 17 13.40 -1.64 13.81
N LEU A 18 13.78 -1.55 15.08
CA LEU A 18 13.00 -2.08 16.19
C LEU A 18 11.59 -1.48 16.24
N TYR A 19 11.46 -0.16 16.10
CA TYR A 19 10.17 0.53 16.06
C TYR A 19 9.30 0.08 14.89
N PHE A 20 9.88 -0.08 13.70
CA PHE A 20 9.17 -0.64 12.57
C PHE A 20 8.65 -2.05 12.85
N VAL A 21 9.51 -2.94 13.37
CA VAL A 21 9.13 -4.33 13.71
C VAL A 21 8.00 -4.34 14.75
N LEU A 22 8.11 -3.52 15.80
CA LEU A 22 7.07 -3.41 16.83
C LEU A 22 5.74 -2.91 16.25
N SER A 23 5.75 -1.85 15.45
CA SER A 23 4.53 -1.34 14.80
C SER A 23 3.90 -2.37 13.85
N ALA A 24 4.71 -3.09 13.08
CA ALA A 24 4.23 -4.15 12.20
C ALA A 24 3.61 -5.32 12.97
N VAL A 25 4.24 -5.75 14.07
CA VAL A 25 3.69 -6.80 14.94
C VAL A 25 2.38 -6.36 15.57
N ILE A 26 2.31 -5.13 16.11
CA ILE A 26 1.07 -4.58 16.68
C ILE A 26 -0.03 -4.57 15.62
N PHE A 27 0.25 -4.04 14.43
CA PHE A 27 -0.70 -4.01 13.32
C PHE A 27 -1.21 -5.41 12.94
N LEU A 28 -0.32 -6.40 12.80
CA LEU A 28 -0.69 -7.76 12.45
C LEU A 28 -1.55 -8.43 13.53
N VAL A 29 -1.14 -8.31 14.80
CA VAL A 29 -1.89 -8.88 15.92
C VAL A 29 -3.26 -8.23 16.03
N SER A 30 -3.34 -6.89 15.97
CA SER A 30 -4.61 -6.17 15.96
C SER A 30 -5.48 -6.55 14.77
N SER A 31 -4.88 -6.73 13.58
CA SER A 31 -5.62 -7.13 12.39
C SER A 31 -6.28 -8.49 12.57
N VAL A 32 -5.51 -9.50 12.97
CA VAL A 32 -5.98 -10.88 13.16
C VAL A 32 -7.02 -10.99 14.27
N VAL A 33 -6.88 -10.21 15.35
CA VAL A 33 -7.81 -10.27 16.50
C VAL A 33 -9.11 -9.54 16.23
N SER A 34 -9.09 -8.42 15.49
CA SER A 34 -10.25 -7.54 15.37
C SER A 34 -11.19 -7.89 14.22
N PHE A 35 -10.68 -8.31 13.06
CA PHE A 35 -11.50 -8.45 11.86
C PHE A 35 -11.10 -9.65 11.02
N SER A 36 -12.10 -10.29 10.41
CA SER A 36 -11.90 -11.28 9.34
C SER A 36 -13.05 -11.14 8.35
N VAL A 37 -13.13 -9.98 7.71
CA VAL A 37 -14.22 -9.62 6.80
C VAL A 37 -13.67 -9.46 5.40
N MET A 38 -14.40 -9.98 4.41
CA MET A 38 -14.18 -9.71 2.99
C MET A 38 -15.31 -8.80 2.54
N ALA A 39 -14.99 -7.70 1.86
CA ALA A 39 -16.04 -6.82 1.36
C ALA A 39 -16.72 -7.46 0.14
N GLU A 40 -18.02 -7.25 0.00
CA GLU A 40 -18.82 -7.89 -1.06
C GLU A 40 -18.40 -7.40 -2.46
N ASP A 41 -18.03 -6.13 -2.58
CA ASP A 41 -17.50 -5.50 -3.79
C ASP A 41 -16.15 -6.07 -4.24
N ALA A 42 -15.34 -6.59 -3.31
CA ALA A 42 -14.07 -7.24 -3.63
C ALA A 42 -14.24 -8.45 -4.56
N TYR A 43 -15.37 -9.17 -4.47
CA TYR A 43 -15.65 -10.34 -5.31
C TYR A 43 -15.80 -10.01 -6.79
N ILE A 44 -16.22 -8.78 -7.14
CA ILE A 44 -16.24 -8.32 -8.53
C ILE A 44 -14.80 -8.30 -9.07
N SER A 45 -13.88 -7.69 -8.31
CA SER A 45 -12.46 -7.61 -8.67
C SER A 45 -11.84 -9.01 -8.79
N PHE A 46 -12.19 -9.91 -7.87
CA PHE A 46 -11.70 -11.29 -7.88
C PHE A 46 -12.15 -12.04 -9.13
N ARG A 47 -13.43 -11.90 -9.51
CA ARG A 47 -13.98 -12.56 -10.68
C ARG A 47 -13.26 -12.13 -11.97
N TYR A 48 -13.02 -10.83 -12.13
CA TYR A 48 -12.27 -10.32 -13.28
C TYR A 48 -10.82 -10.83 -13.28
N ALA A 49 -10.15 -10.82 -12.13
CA ALA A 49 -8.78 -11.29 -12.00
C ALA A 49 -8.65 -12.79 -12.31
N GLU A 50 -9.58 -13.63 -11.84
CA GLU A 50 -9.65 -15.06 -12.17
C GLU A 50 -9.85 -15.30 -13.66
N ASN A 51 -10.76 -14.56 -14.29
CA ASN A 51 -11.04 -14.71 -15.71
C ASN A 51 -9.85 -14.27 -16.58
N ILE A 52 -9.15 -13.19 -16.19
CA ILE A 52 -7.91 -12.76 -16.83
C ILE A 52 -6.82 -13.81 -16.63
N GLY A 53 -6.63 -14.30 -15.40
CA GLY A 53 -5.63 -15.32 -15.07
C GLY A 53 -5.85 -16.64 -15.81
N SER A 54 -7.11 -17.00 -16.06
CA SER A 54 -7.52 -18.19 -16.83
C SER A 54 -7.47 -18.00 -18.34
N GLY A 55 -7.06 -16.81 -18.83
CA GLY A 55 -6.96 -16.52 -20.27
C GLY A 55 -8.29 -16.19 -20.96
N MET A 56 -9.39 -16.05 -20.22
CA MET A 56 -10.70 -15.64 -20.78
C MET A 56 -10.76 -14.13 -21.07
N GLY A 57 -9.86 -13.35 -20.47
CA GLY A 57 -9.80 -11.89 -20.61
C GLY A 57 -10.63 -11.15 -19.57
N PRO A 58 -10.74 -9.81 -19.68
CA PRO A 58 -11.48 -8.97 -18.73
C PRO A 58 -12.98 -9.06 -19.01
N VAL A 59 -13.59 -10.16 -18.56
CA VAL A 59 -15.03 -10.43 -18.65
C VAL A 59 -15.56 -10.80 -17.27
N PHE A 60 -16.85 -10.60 -17.01
CA PHE A 60 -17.47 -11.04 -15.75
C PHE A 60 -17.95 -12.50 -15.83
N ASN A 61 -18.74 -12.84 -16.86
CA ASN A 61 -19.05 -14.23 -17.21
C ASN A 61 -18.34 -14.68 -18.49
N TRP A 62 -18.18 -15.98 -18.63
CA TRP A 62 -17.63 -16.56 -19.85
C TRP A 62 -18.57 -16.31 -21.04
N GLY A 63 -18.02 -15.81 -22.14
CA GLY A 63 -18.78 -15.45 -23.34
C GLY A 63 -19.38 -14.05 -23.32
N ASP A 64 -19.27 -13.31 -22.20
CA ASP A 64 -19.71 -11.91 -22.15
C ASP A 64 -18.82 -11.00 -23.02
N VAL A 65 -19.39 -9.85 -23.39
CA VAL A 65 -18.64 -8.78 -24.02
C VAL A 65 -17.57 -8.28 -23.04
N ARG A 66 -16.38 -7.99 -23.57
CA ARG A 66 -15.29 -7.38 -22.79
C ARG A 66 -15.69 -5.98 -22.37
N VAL A 67 -15.83 -5.77 -21.06
CA VAL A 67 -16.16 -4.50 -20.45
C VAL A 67 -15.34 -4.32 -19.18
N GLU A 68 -14.94 -3.09 -18.90
CA GLU A 68 -14.22 -2.73 -17.68
C GLU A 68 -15.23 -2.49 -16.54
N GLY A 69 -15.67 -3.57 -15.90
CA GLY A 69 -16.66 -3.52 -14.81
C GLY A 69 -16.07 -3.38 -13.41
N TYR A 70 -14.84 -2.88 -13.28
CA TYR A 70 -14.13 -2.71 -12.01
C TYR A 70 -13.52 -1.30 -11.93
N SER A 71 -13.46 -0.74 -10.73
CA SER A 71 -12.94 0.61 -10.47
C SER A 71 -11.52 0.61 -9.90
N ASN A 72 -10.80 -0.49 -10.00
CA ASN A 72 -9.47 -0.67 -9.45
C ASN A 72 -8.53 -1.46 -10.39
N PRO A 73 -8.24 -0.95 -11.61
CA PRO A 73 -7.45 -1.66 -12.62
C PRO A 73 -6.09 -2.19 -12.14
N SER A 74 -5.34 -1.39 -11.39
CA SER A 74 -4.03 -1.81 -10.87
C SER A 74 -4.15 -3.02 -9.93
N TRP A 75 -5.21 -3.07 -9.14
CA TRP A 75 -5.47 -4.15 -8.18
C TRP A 75 -5.88 -5.44 -8.89
N VAL A 76 -6.82 -5.34 -9.84
CA VAL A 76 -7.22 -6.49 -10.67
C VAL A 76 -6.02 -7.06 -11.43
N ALA A 77 -5.16 -6.21 -11.98
CA ALA A 77 -3.94 -6.65 -12.67
C ALA A 77 -2.99 -7.42 -11.75
N ILE A 78 -2.77 -6.94 -10.51
CA ILE A 78 -1.95 -7.64 -9.52
C ILE A 78 -2.56 -8.99 -9.17
N LEU A 79 -3.85 -9.03 -8.85
CA LEU A 79 -4.53 -10.27 -8.49
C LEU A 79 -4.57 -11.29 -9.64
N ALA A 80 -4.72 -10.83 -10.88
CA ALA A 80 -4.73 -11.69 -12.07
C ALA A 80 -3.40 -12.44 -12.25
N ILE A 81 -2.27 -11.86 -11.84
CA ILE A 81 -0.97 -12.54 -11.84
C ILE A 81 -1.03 -13.78 -10.95
N PHE A 82 -1.56 -13.67 -9.73
CA PHE A 82 -1.68 -14.80 -8.81
C PHE A 82 -2.73 -15.81 -9.26
N ALA A 83 -3.86 -15.33 -9.80
CA ALA A 83 -4.90 -16.18 -10.35
C ALA A 83 -4.39 -17.04 -11.51
N LYS A 84 -3.48 -16.51 -12.34
CA LYS A 84 -2.80 -17.27 -13.41
C LYS A 84 -2.03 -18.50 -12.87
N PHE A 85 -1.53 -18.43 -11.64
CA PHE A 85 -0.85 -19.54 -10.98
C PHE A 85 -1.81 -20.43 -10.16
N GLY A 86 -3.12 -20.20 -10.22
CA GLY A 86 -4.13 -20.97 -9.49
C GLY A 86 -4.07 -20.76 -7.97
N ILE A 87 -3.50 -19.65 -7.50
CA ILE A 87 -3.43 -19.33 -6.08
C ILE A 87 -4.76 -18.73 -5.65
N ASP A 88 -5.26 -19.15 -4.49
CA ASP A 88 -6.52 -18.64 -3.90
C ASP A 88 -6.50 -17.12 -3.76
N ILE A 89 -7.37 -16.45 -4.50
CA ILE A 89 -7.40 -14.99 -4.62
C ILE A 89 -7.89 -14.30 -3.35
N ILE A 90 -8.71 -14.98 -2.54
CA ILE A 90 -9.22 -14.47 -1.26
C ILE A 90 -8.07 -14.41 -0.25
N ILE A 91 -7.23 -15.46 -0.22
CA ILE A 91 -6.03 -15.48 0.63
C ILE A 91 -5.02 -14.45 0.13
N VAL A 92 -4.75 -14.40 -1.18
CA VAL A 92 -3.79 -13.47 -1.79
C VAL A 92 -4.18 -12.02 -1.52
N SER A 93 -5.42 -11.63 -1.76
CA SER A 93 -5.91 -10.26 -1.56
C SER A 93 -5.75 -9.81 -0.10
N ARG A 94 -6.05 -10.68 0.86
CA ARG A 94 -5.85 -10.40 2.30
C ARG A 94 -4.38 -10.28 2.65
N CYS A 95 -3.53 -11.19 2.18
CA CYS A 95 -2.08 -11.13 2.42
C CYS A 95 -1.47 -9.86 1.81
N LEU A 96 -1.88 -9.48 0.61
CA LEU A 96 -1.44 -8.26 -0.05
C LEU A 96 -1.93 -7.01 0.70
N GLY A 97 -3.18 -6.98 1.15
CA GLY A 97 -3.71 -5.88 1.97
C GLY A 97 -2.90 -5.66 3.25
N LEU A 98 -2.61 -6.73 3.99
CA LEU A 98 -1.74 -6.69 5.18
C LEU A 98 -0.31 -6.29 4.84
N LEU A 99 0.25 -6.81 3.74
CA LEU A 99 1.59 -6.44 3.28
C LEU A 99 1.69 -4.95 2.98
N PHE A 100 0.76 -4.40 2.21
CA PHE A 100 0.74 -2.97 1.90
C PHE A 100 0.43 -2.12 3.13
N GLY A 101 -0.34 -2.63 4.10
CA GLY A 101 -0.48 -2.02 5.41
C GLY A 101 0.86 -1.87 6.15
N ILE A 102 1.66 -2.95 6.21
CA ILE A 102 3.00 -2.92 6.81
C ILE A 102 3.93 -1.95 6.07
N LEU A 103 3.91 -1.97 4.73
CA LEU A 103 4.71 -1.05 3.92
C LEU A 103 4.30 0.40 4.14
N THR A 104 3.00 0.68 4.31
CA THR A 104 2.50 2.02 4.67
C THR A 104 3.08 2.49 6.00
N LEU A 105 3.15 1.62 7.01
CA LEU A 105 3.77 1.94 8.30
C LEU A 105 5.27 2.22 8.16
N LEU A 106 5.98 1.45 7.33
CA LEU A 106 7.40 1.70 7.04
C LEU A 106 7.59 3.09 6.44
N GLU A 107 6.85 3.39 5.37
CA GLU A 107 6.92 4.67 4.66
C GLU A 107 6.56 5.85 5.58
N LEU A 108 5.56 5.69 6.45
CA LEU A 108 5.19 6.68 7.47
C LEU A 108 6.32 6.93 8.49
N ILE A 109 6.99 5.88 8.96
CA ILE A 109 8.14 6.04 9.87
C ILE A 109 9.27 6.79 9.17
N LEU A 110 9.55 6.44 7.91
CA LEU A 110 10.63 7.05 7.14
C LEU A 110 10.38 8.53 6.86
N ILE A 111 9.17 8.90 6.43
CA ILE A 111 8.82 10.28 6.12
C ILE A 111 8.78 11.16 7.38
N VAL A 112 8.19 10.69 8.49
CA VAL A 112 8.16 11.45 9.74
C VAL A 112 9.56 11.61 10.31
N ARG A 113 10.40 10.55 10.24
CA ARG A 113 11.79 10.63 10.66
C ARG A 113 12.56 11.65 9.82
N TYR A 114 12.32 11.71 8.51
CA TYR A 114 12.93 12.68 7.61
C TYR A 114 12.57 14.12 8.03
N CYS A 115 11.28 14.41 8.20
CA CYS A 115 10.81 15.74 8.60
C CYS A 115 11.22 16.12 10.03
N SER A 116 11.49 15.15 10.90
CA SER A 116 11.83 15.36 12.32
C SER A 116 13.34 15.33 12.60
N SER A 117 14.18 15.69 11.61
CA SER A 117 15.65 15.71 11.74
C SER A 117 16.24 14.38 12.25
N GLY A 118 15.69 13.25 11.82
CA GLY A 118 16.19 11.92 12.15
C GLY A 118 15.62 11.29 13.43
N ASN A 119 14.78 12.00 14.18
CA ASN A 119 14.17 11.47 15.41
C ASN A 119 13.17 10.34 15.09
N SER A 120 13.54 9.12 15.49
CA SER A 120 12.79 7.91 15.16
C SER A 120 11.56 7.70 16.05
N SER A 121 11.46 8.39 17.19
CA SER A 121 10.36 8.23 18.14
C SER A 121 9.05 8.82 17.60
N TYR A 122 9.10 9.95 16.88
CA TYR A 122 7.91 10.53 16.26
C TYR A 122 7.35 9.65 15.16
N GLY A 123 8.23 9.03 14.35
CA GLY A 123 7.81 8.06 13.35
C GLY A 123 7.14 6.84 13.98
N PHE A 124 7.71 6.33 15.08
CA PHE A 124 7.10 5.23 15.83
C PHE A 124 5.72 5.59 16.40
N LEU A 125 5.57 6.78 16.99
CA LEU A 125 4.30 7.23 17.54
C LEU A 125 3.23 7.35 16.43
N ALA A 126 3.57 7.95 15.30
CA ALA A 126 2.68 8.04 14.14
C ALA A 126 2.27 6.64 13.63
N ALA A 127 3.23 5.71 13.55
CA ALA A 127 2.97 4.35 13.12
C ALA A 127 2.11 3.55 14.11
N ILE A 128 2.29 3.71 15.42
CA ILE A 128 1.40 3.05 16.40
C ILE A 128 -0.01 3.59 16.27
N ILE A 129 -0.18 4.91 16.22
CA ILE A 129 -1.51 5.54 16.11
C ILE A 129 -2.25 4.99 14.89
N LEU A 130 -1.56 4.90 13.73
CA LEU A 130 -2.14 4.33 12.52
C LEU A 130 -2.39 2.82 12.64
N ALA A 131 -1.43 2.06 13.17
CA ALA A 131 -1.53 0.61 13.36
C ALA A 131 -2.68 0.20 14.29
N THR A 132 -3.06 1.05 15.24
CA THR A 132 -4.20 0.82 16.15
C THR A 132 -5.50 1.46 15.68
N SER A 133 -5.47 2.15 14.54
CA SER A 133 -6.65 2.82 13.99
C SER A 133 -7.63 1.80 13.42
N THR A 134 -8.84 1.72 13.99
CA THR A 134 -9.92 0.84 13.51
C THR A 134 -10.15 0.90 12.00
N PRO A 135 -10.29 2.08 11.35
CA PRO A 135 -10.50 2.12 9.90
C PRO A 135 -9.31 1.53 9.13
N PHE A 136 -8.08 1.79 9.57
CA PHE A 136 -6.90 1.24 8.90
C PHE A 136 -6.84 -0.29 9.01
N LEU A 137 -7.10 -0.82 10.20
CA LEU A 137 -7.18 -2.26 10.46
C LEU A 137 -8.29 -2.95 9.66
N PHE A 138 -9.46 -2.31 9.58
CA PHE A 138 -10.63 -2.83 8.87
C PHE A 138 -10.35 -2.89 7.36
N TRP A 139 -10.00 -1.76 6.75
CA TRP A 139 -9.82 -1.66 5.30
C TRP A 139 -8.58 -2.39 4.76
N SER A 140 -7.60 -2.71 5.60
CA SER A 140 -6.44 -3.52 5.19
C SER A 140 -6.78 -5.00 4.98
N GLN A 141 -7.99 -5.44 5.36
CA GLN A 141 -8.38 -6.85 5.38
C GLN A 141 -9.57 -7.18 4.47
N THR A 142 -10.22 -6.18 3.89
CA THR A 142 -11.45 -6.31 3.09
C THR A 142 -11.24 -6.90 1.70
N GLY A 143 -9.99 -7.16 1.29
CA GLY A 143 -9.64 -7.67 -0.05
C GLY A 143 -9.71 -6.63 -1.17
N LEU A 144 -9.99 -5.37 -0.81
CA LEU A 144 -9.97 -4.23 -1.70
C LEU A 144 -8.56 -3.64 -1.84
N GLU A 145 -8.42 -2.76 -2.81
CA GLU A 145 -7.20 -2.04 -3.15
C GLU A 145 -6.77 -1.00 -2.09
N THR A 146 -7.57 -0.76 -1.04
CA THR A 146 -7.34 0.32 -0.06
C THR A 146 -5.96 0.27 0.58
N GLY A 147 -5.44 -0.93 0.88
CA GLY A 147 -4.08 -1.10 1.41
C GLY A 147 -3.02 -0.65 0.40
N LEU A 148 -3.15 -1.05 -0.87
CA LEU A 148 -2.28 -0.63 -1.96
C LEU A 148 -2.36 0.90 -2.17
N PHE A 149 -3.56 1.46 -2.16
CA PHE A 149 -3.78 2.90 -2.30
C PHE A 149 -3.07 3.69 -1.19
N ALA A 150 -3.25 3.29 0.07
CA ALA A 150 -2.60 3.95 1.22
C ALA A 150 -1.07 3.92 1.10
N TYR A 151 -0.51 2.77 0.69
CA TYR A 151 0.93 2.61 0.46
C TYR A 151 1.43 3.52 -0.68
N LEU A 152 0.80 3.48 -1.85
CA LEU A 152 1.19 4.29 -2.99
C LEU A 152 1.09 5.79 -2.69
N LEU A 153 0.06 6.20 -1.94
CA LEU A 153 -0.12 7.60 -1.53
C LEU A 153 1.04 8.07 -0.65
N ILE A 154 1.36 7.35 0.43
CA ILE A 154 2.44 7.77 1.34
C ILE A 154 3.81 7.69 0.68
N LEU A 155 4.04 6.68 -0.18
CA LEU A 155 5.25 6.54 -0.97
C LEU A 155 5.41 7.73 -1.92
N SER A 156 4.33 8.14 -2.61
CA SER A 156 4.33 9.30 -3.51
C SER A 156 4.71 10.57 -2.75
N ILE A 157 4.10 10.81 -1.59
CA ILE A 157 4.42 11.98 -0.75
C ILE A 157 5.89 11.95 -0.34
N ARG A 158 6.42 10.81 0.12
CA ARG A 158 7.84 10.73 0.52
C ARG A 158 8.77 11.02 -0.65
N LEU A 159 8.51 10.45 -1.83
CA LEU A 159 9.35 10.67 -3.01
C LEU A 159 9.31 12.14 -3.46
N VAL A 160 8.13 12.77 -3.49
CA VAL A 160 8.00 14.19 -3.83
C VAL A 160 8.82 15.08 -2.88
N ILE A 161 8.78 14.79 -1.57
CA ILE A 161 9.59 15.53 -0.59
C ILE A 161 11.09 15.35 -0.86
N LEU A 162 11.54 14.12 -1.11
CA LEU A 162 12.95 13.83 -1.37
C LEU A 162 13.45 14.44 -2.69
N GLU A 163 12.61 14.47 -3.71
CA GLU A 163 12.90 15.06 -5.02
C GLU A 163 12.91 16.59 -4.98
N ARG A 164 12.03 17.20 -4.19
CA ARG A 164 12.04 18.65 -3.96
C ARG A 164 13.38 19.13 -3.42
N ASP A 165 13.98 18.35 -2.53
CA ASP A 165 15.28 18.68 -1.93
C ASP A 165 16.47 18.38 -2.86
N GLN A 166 16.24 17.66 -3.98
CA GLN A 166 17.26 17.25 -4.95
C GLN A 166 16.74 17.36 -6.40
N PRO A 167 16.49 18.59 -6.91
CA PRO A 167 15.77 18.82 -8.16
C PRO A 167 16.47 18.30 -9.42
N GLU A 168 17.76 18.01 -9.36
CA GLU A 168 18.53 17.45 -10.50
C GLU A 168 18.36 15.93 -10.67
N ARG A 169 17.63 15.26 -9.77
CA ARG A 169 17.37 13.82 -9.87
C ARG A 169 16.10 13.51 -10.67
N VAL A 170 16.09 12.30 -11.24
CA VAL A 170 14.92 11.72 -11.91
C VAL A 170 13.73 11.68 -10.93
N GLN A 171 12.58 12.15 -11.41
CA GLN A 171 11.33 12.25 -10.65
C GLN A 171 10.61 10.90 -10.58
N TRP A 172 11.12 10.00 -9.75
CA TRP A 172 10.56 8.67 -9.51
C TRP A 172 9.16 8.71 -8.89
N SER A 173 8.76 9.82 -8.27
CA SER A 173 7.42 10.05 -7.72
C SER A 173 6.30 9.91 -8.76
N ILE A 174 6.58 10.13 -10.04
CA ILE A 174 5.60 10.01 -11.13
C ILE A 174 5.04 8.58 -11.20
N LEU A 175 5.86 7.55 -10.99
CA LEU A 175 5.42 6.16 -11.11
C LEU A 175 4.34 5.78 -10.08
N PRO A 176 4.55 5.93 -8.76
CA PRO A 176 3.50 5.61 -7.79
C PRO A 176 2.31 6.55 -7.91
N ILE A 177 2.46 7.80 -8.38
CA ILE A 177 1.32 8.71 -8.62
C ILE A 177 0.44 8.18 -9.77
N VAL A 178 1.04 7.75 -10.89
CA VAL A 178 0.31 7.15 -12.00
C VAL A 178 -0.36 5.85 -11.53
N LEU A 179 0.36 4.98 -10.82
CA LEU A 179 -0.24 3.76 -10.26
C LEU A 179 -1.37 4.06 -9.27
N LEU A 180 -1.26 5.12 -8.47
CA LEU A 180 -2.31 5.57 -7.55
C LEU A 180 -3.56 5.97 -8.33
N SER A 181 -3.43 6.76 -9.41
CA SER A 181 -4.55 7.13 -10.27
C SER A 181 -5.22 5.92 -10.95
N LEU A 182 -4.47 4.85 -11.22
CA LEU A 182 -5.00 3.59 -11.76
C LEU A 182 -5.55 2.66 -10.69
N THR A 183 -5.30 2.95 -9.41
CA THR A 183 -5.82 2.15 -8.29
C THR A 183 -7.25 2.56 -7.95
N ARG A 184 -7.56 3.84 -8.12
CA ARG A 184 -8.89 4.44 -7.99
C ARG A 184 -9.04 5.59 -8.99
N PRO A 185 -9.50 5.32 -10.21
CA PRO A 185 -9.74 6.32 -11.24
C PRO A 185 -11.10 7.00 -10.99
N GLU A 186 -11.15 7.86 -9.99
CA GLU A 186 -12.25 8.79 -9.72
C GLU A 186 -11.71 10.15 -9.24
#